data_AF-A0AAW6UAZ0-F1
#
_entry.id   AF-A0AAW6UAZ0-F1
#
_cell.length_a   1.000
_cell.length_b   1.000
_cell.length_c   1.000
_cell.angle_alpha   90.00
_cell.angle_beta   90.00
_cell.angle_gamma   90.00
#
_symmetry.space_group_name_H-M   'P 1'
#
loop_
_entity.id
_entity.type
_entity.pdbx_description
1 polymer ?
#
loop_
_entity_poly.entity_id
_entity_poly.type
_entity_poly.pdbx_seq_one_letter_code
_entity_poly.pdbx_strand_id
1 'polypeptide(L)'
;MRFAQIGIQLLIVSSYFFNIMNYDDQGTKITITGFEAIITNEYFIFGNIFLAIVLLSSLYHLITQVIALFNKPLYDKLDQSLTIAVNIQLFIGLFVVTFIGLYLEMLGLAMVGLVVLGAFIKYKFKL
;
A
#
# COMPACT_ATOMS: atom_id res chain seq x y z
N MET A 1 -11.13 10.25 13.50
CA MET A 1 -10.75 8.98 12.83
C MET A 1 -10.26 9.16 11.39
N ARG A 2 -10.77 10.13 10.60
CA ARG A 2 -10.15 10.49 9.30
C ARG A 2 -8.65 10.77 9.39
N PHE A 3 -8.23 11.54 10.40
CA PHE A 3 -6.80 11.77 10.68
C PHE A 3 -6.00 10.47 10.90
N ALA A 4 -6.59 9.43 11.48
CA ALA A 4 -5.93 8.14 11.64
C ALA A 4 -5.79 7.41 10.29
N GLN A 5 -6.79 7.48 9.41
CA GLN A 5 -6.66 6.96 8.04
C GLN A 5 -5.60 7.71 7.24
N ILE A 6 -5.58 9.04 7.32
CA ILE A 6 -4.55 9.87 6.69
C ILE A 6 -3.16 9.46 7.22
N GLY A 7 -3.02 9.31 8.54
CA GLY A 7 -1.78 8.85 9.16
C GLY A 7 -1.35 7.47 8.67
N ILE A 8 -2.26 6.51 8.57
CA ILE A 8 -1.95 5.17 8.05
C ILE A 8 -1.53 5.23 6.59
N GLN A 9 -2.25 5.96 5.75
CA GLN A 9 -1.89 6.08 4.33
C GLN A 9 -0.54 6.78 4.15
N LEU A 10 -0.23 7.78 4.98
CA LEU A 10 1.09 8.39 5.00
C LEU A 10 2.19 7.40 5.41
N LEU A 11 1.94 6.54 6.40
CA LEU A 11 2.90 5.50 6.80
C LEU A 11 3.11 4.47 5.69
N ILE A 12 2.05 4.04 5.01
CA ILE A 12 2.14 3.13 3.86
C ILE A 12 2.94 3.78 2.73
N VAL A 13 2.64 5.02 2.36
CA VAL A 13 3.41 5.72 1.31
C VAL A 13 4.86 5.92 1.72
N SER A 14 5.09 6.28 2.99
CA SER A 14 6.44 6.50 3.52
C SER A 14 7.28 5.22 3.55
N SER A 15 6.67 4.04 3.77
CA SER A 15 7.42 2.78 3.78
C SER A 15 8.07 2.45 2.44
N TYR A 16 7.58 3.00 1.32
CA TYR A 16 8.21 2.78 0.00
C TYR A 16 9.60 3.42 -0.13
N PHE A 17 9.94 4.38 0.73
CA PHE A 17 11.28 4.99 0.76
C PHE A 17 12.28 4.19 1.60
N PHE A 18 11.83 3.13 2.26
CA PHE A 18 12.68 2.26 3.08
C PHE A 18 12.81 0.87 2.44
N ASN A 19 13.79 0.12 2.93
CA ASN A 19 14.05 -1.25 2.50
C ASN A 19 12.90 -2.15 2.96
N ILE A 20 11.99 -2.48 2.04
CA ILE A 20 10.83 -3.34 2.29
C ILE A 20 10.96 -4.71 1.63
N MET A 21 11.96 -4.86 0.76
CA MET A 21 12.16 -6.03 -0.08
C MET A 21 13.63 -6.43 -0.08
N ASN A 22 13.88 -7.71 -0.30
CA ASN A 22 15.19 -8.27 -0.60
C ASN A 22 15.10 -9.18 -1.84
N TYR A 23 16.22 -9.35 -2.51
CA TYR A 23 16.38 -10.36 -3.54
C TYR A 23 17.75 -11.01 -3.42
N ASP A 24 17.91 -12.17 -4.04
CA ASP A 24 19.15 -12.90 -4.06
C ASP A 24 19.86 -12.65 -5.39
N ASP A 25 21.06 -12.06 -5.34
CA ASP A 25 21.99 -11.99 -6.47
C ASP A 25 23.21 -12.84 -6.16
N GLN A 26 23.34 -13.97 -6.86
CA GLN A 26 24.50 -14.86 -6.78
C GLN A 26 24.86 -15.28 -5.34
N GLY A 27 23.87 -15.48 -4.47
CA GLY A 27 24.04 -15.88 -3.07
C GLY A 27 24.17 -14.72 -2.08
N THR A 28 24.06 -13.47 -2.54
CA THR A 28 24.06 -12.27 -1.70
C THR A 28 22.66 -11.69 -1.64
N LYS A 29 22.12 -11.52 -0.43
CA LYS A 29 20.86 -10.81 -0.22
C LYS A 29 21.07 -9.31 -0.36
N ILE A 30 20.48 -8.72 -1.38
CA ILE A 30 20.48 -7.29 -1.60
C ILE A 30 19.12 -6.75 -1.17
N THR A 31 19.13 -5.80 -0.24
CA THR A 31 17.92 -5.12 0.24
C THR A 31 17.64 -3.91 -0.63
N ILE A 32 16.39 -3.75 -1.05
CA ILE A 32 15.94 -2.66 -1.91
C ILE A 32 14.73 -1.94 -1.31
N THR A 33 14.60 -0.68 -1.68
CA THR A 33 13.44 0.13 -1.33
C THR A 33 12.19 -0.28 -2.10
N GLY A 34 11.02 0.15 -1.63
CA GLY A 34 9.76 -0.11 -2.33
C GLY A 34 9.67 0.57 -3.70
N PHE A 35 10.31 1.74 -3.87
CA PHE A 35 10.40 2.40 -5.17
C PHE A 35 11.31 1.65 -6.14
N GLU A 36 12.48 1.22 -5.69
CA GLU A 36 13.39 0.39 -6.50
C GLU A 36 12.71 -0.91 -6.90
N ALA A 37 11.96 -1.53 -5.99
CA ALA A 37 11.18 -2.74 -6.28
C ALA A 37 10.08 -2.51 -7.34
N ILE A 38 9.62 -1.29 -7.59
CA ILE A 38 8.66 -1.00 -8.67
C ILE A 38 9.38 -0.76 -10.00
N ILE A 39 10.48 -0.01 -9.98
CA ILE A 39 11.14 0.50 -11.19
C ILE A 39 12.09 -0.54 -11.80
N THR A 40 12.75 -1.33 -10.96
CA THR A 40 13.76 -2.29 -11.41
C THR A 40 13.08 -3.57 -11.86
N ASN A 41 13.18 -3.88 -13.16
CA ASN A 41 12.54 -5.05 -13.79
C ASN A 41 13.17 -6.41 -13.46
N GLU A 42 14.20 -6.44 -12.60
CA GLU A 42 15.04 -7.62 -12.41
C GLU A 42 14.46 -8.64 -11.42
N TYR A 43 13.45 -8.28 -10.62
CA TYR A 43 13.05 -9.09 -9.47
C TYR A 43 11.84 -9.98 -9.76
N PHE A 44 10.65 -9.39 -9.94
CA PHE A 44 9.44 -10.14 -10.22
C PHE A 44 8.44 -9.23 -10.93
N ILE A 45 8.19 -9.43 -12.23
CA ILE A 45 7.25 -8.60 -13.01
C ILE A 45 5.89 -8.46 -12.29
N PHE A 46 5.36 -9.56 -11.74
CA PHE A 46 4.10 -9.54 -10.99
C PHE A 46 4.22 -8.82 -9.64
N GLY A 47 5.36 -8.94 -8.96
CA GLY A 47 5.59 -8.29 -7.68
C GLY A 47 5.69 -6.78 -7.77
N ASN A 48 6.40 -6.29 -8.78
CA ASN A 48 6.49 -4.87 -9.09
C ASN A 48 5.09 -4.27 -9.34
N ILE A 49 4.25 -4.98 -10.11
CA ILE A 49 2.87 -4.57 -10.41
C ILE A 49 2.03 -4.51 -9.13
N PHE A 50 2.11 -5.53 -8.26
CA PHE A 50 1.37 -5.55 -7.01
C PHE A 50 1.79 -4.40 -6.08
N LEU A 51 3.09 -4.16 -5.94
CA LEU A 51 3.62 -3.06 -5.15
C LEU A 51 3.18 -1.70 -5.72
N ALA A 52 3.16 -1.55 -7.05
CA ALA A 52 2.67 -0.33 -7.69
C ALA A 52 1.18 -0.09 -7.44
N ILE A 53 0.34 -1.13 -7.52
CA ILE A 53 -1.10 -1.02 -7.26
C ILE A 53 -1.36 -0.62 -5.81
N VAL A 54 -0.61 -1.17 -4.85
CA VAL A 54 -0.73 -0.80 -3.43
C VAL A 54 -0.35 0.67 -3.23
N LEU A 55 0.74 1.15 -3.83
CA LEU A 55 1.16 2.54 -3.74
C LEU A 55 0.11 3.49 -4.34
N LEU A 56 -0.35 3.21 -5.56
CA LEU A 56 -1.34 4.04 -6.26
C LEU A 56 -2.67 4.09 -5.51
N SER A 57 -3.12 2.94 -4.98
CA SER A 57 -4.35 2.87 -4.18
C SER A 57 -4.20 3.66 -2.87
N SER A 58 -3.03 3.59 -2.22
CA SER A 58 -2.74 4.35 -1.01
C SER A 58 -2.71 5.85 -1.25
N LEU A 59 -2.10 6.30 -2.36
CA LEU A 59 -2.09 7.70 -2.77
C LEU A 59 -3.51 8.20 -3.09
N TYR A 60 -4.29 7.39 -3.82
CA TYR A 60 -5.69 7.72 -4.10
C TYR A 60 -6.53 7.82 -2.81
N HIS A 61 -6.33 6.90 -1.87
CA HIS A 61 -6.99 6.95 -0.56
C HIS A 61 -6.57 8.18 0.24
N LEU A 62 -5.28 8.52 0.25
CA LEU A 62 -4.79 9.73 0.91
C LEU A 62 -5.44 10.99 0.32
N ILE A 63 -5.43 11.14 -1.01
CA ILE A 63 -6.00 12.29 -1.71
C ILE A 63 -7.49 12.43 -1.42
N THR A 64 -8.26 11.34 -1.51
CA THR A 64 -9.70 11.37 -1.23
C THR A 64 -10.01 11.74 0.22
N GLN A 65 -9.23 11.27 1.19
CA GLN A 65 -9.39 11.68 2.60
C GLN A 65 -9.03 13.14 2.83
N VAL A 66 -8.02 13.67 2.13
CA VAL A 66 -7.69 15.11 2.16
C VAL A 66 -8.83 15.93 1.55
N ILE A 67 -9.38 15.50 0.39
CA ILE A 67 -10.55 16.16 -0.23
C ILE A 67 -11.72 16.19 0.74
N ALA A 68 -11.97 15.14 1.51
CA ALA A 68 -13.04 15.09 2.50
C ALA A 68 -12.97 16.19 3.56
N LEU A 69 -11.77 16.73 3.84
CA LEU A 69 -11.57 17.83 4.79
C LEU A 69 -12.03 19.18 4.23
N PHE A 70 -12.00 19.36 2.91
CA PHE A 70 -12.25 20.66 2.26
C PHE A 70 -13.52 20.67 1.39
N ASN A 71 -13.91 19.53 0.81
CA ASN A 71 -15.02 19.42 -0.13
C ASN A 71 -15.78 18.09 0.03
N LYS A 72 -16.69 18.07 1.01
CA LYS A 72 -17.53 16.90 1.32
C LYS A 72 -18.42 16.45 0.14
N PRO A 73 -19.08 17.34 -0.64
CA PRO A 73 -19.88 16.90 -1.78
C PRO A 73 -19.07 16.15 -2.86
N LEU A 74 -17.81 16.53 -3.07
CA LEU A 74 -16.92 15.80 -3.97
C LEU A 74 -16.50 14.45 -3.38
N TYR A 75 -16.23 14.40 -2.07
CA TYR A 75 -15.92 13.16 -1.37
C TYR A 75 -17.03 12.11 -1.50
N ASP A 76 -18.28 12.51 -1.29
CA ASP A 76 -19.42 11.59 -1.34
C ASP A 76 -19.56 10.94 -2.74
N LYS A 77 -19.15 11.62 -3.80
CA LYS A 77 -19.09 11.06 -5.17
C LYS A 77 -17.95 10.06 -5.36
N LEU A 78 -16.85 10.22 -4.63
CA LEU A 78 -15.64 9.40 -4.73
C LEU A 78 -15.63 8.25 -3.71
N ASP A 79 -16.55 8.22 -2.74
CA ASP A 79 -16.54 7.21 -1.69
C ASP A 79 -16.74 5.78 -2.22
N GLN A 80 -17.59 5.62 -3.23
CA GLN A 80 -17.80 4.32 -3.87
C GLN A 80 -16.52 3.83 -4.56
N SER A 81 -15.85 4.67 -5.35
CA SER A 81 -14.58 4.31 -6.00
C SER A 81 -13.45 4.11 -4.99
N LEU A 82 -13.45 4.86 -3.89
CA LEU A 82 -12.51 4.65 -2.80
C LEU A 82 -12.70 3.29 -2.13
N THR A 83 -13.94 2.86 -1.92
CA THR A 83 -14.23 1.54 -1.34
C THR A 83 -13.74 0.42 -2.27
N ILE A 84 -13.90 0.58 -3.58
CA ILE A 84 -13.34 -0.34 -4.57
C ILE A 84 -11.81 -0.37 -4.48
N ALA A 85 -11.16 0.80 -4.43
CA ALA A 85 -9.70 0.90 -4.33
C ALA A 85 -9.15 0.22 -3.07
N VAL A 86 -9.78 0.44 -1.90
CA VAL A 86 -9.38 -0.21 -0.64
C VAL A 86 -9.54 -1.74 -0.71
N ASN A 87 -10.59 -2.23 -1.37
CA ASN A 87 -10.76 -3.67 -1.59
C ASN A 87 -9.68 -4.26 -2.49
N ILE A 88 -9.40 -3.61 -3.62
CA ILE A 88 -8.32 -4.02 -4.51
C ILE A 88 -7.00 -4.04 -3.73
N GLN A 89 -6.72 -2.99 -2.96
CA GLN A 89 -5.52 -2.89 -2.14
C GLN A 89 -5.40 -4.03 -1.12
N LEU A 90 -6.50 -4.43 -0.47
CA LEU A 90 -6.54 -5.59 0.43
C LEU A 90 -6.21 -6.89 -0.30
N PHE A 91 -6.86 -7.15 -1.44
CA PHE A 91 -6.61 -8.35 -2.24
C PHE A 91 -5.16 -8.41 -2.71
N ILE A 92 -4.62 -7.29 -3.20
CA ILE A 92 -3.23 -7.21 -3.63
C ILE A 92 -2.26 -7.35 -2.44
N GLY A 93 -2.56 -6.76 -1.29
CA GLY A 93 -1.75 -6.93 -0.07
C GLY A 93 -1.64 -8.40 0.36
N LEU A 94 -2.74 -9.16 0.25
CA LEU A 94 -2.75 -10.62 0.45
C LEU A 94 -1.86 -11.34 -0.57
N PHE A 95 -1.92 -10.95 -1.85
CA PHE A 95 -1.07 -11.53 -2.88
C PHE A 95 0.41 -11.21 -2.67
N VAL A 96 0.75 -10.00 -2.22
CA VAL A 96 2.13 -9.64 -1.86
C VAL A 96 2.65 -10.57 -0.77
N VAL A 97 1.91 -10.78 0.32
CA VAL A 97 2.35 -11.69 1.39
C VAL A 97 2.44 -13.14 0.90
N THR A 98 1.48 -13.58 0.08
CA THR A 98 1.38 -14.98 -0.35
C THR A 98 2.47 -15.34 -1.37
N PHE A 99 2.70 -14.50 -2.37
CA PHE A 99 3.61 -14.80 -3.48
C PHE A 99 5.02 -14.22 -3.28
N ILE A 100 5.13 -13.17 -2.45
CA ILE A 100 6.36 -12.36 -2.32
C ILE A 100 6.85 -12.35 -0.86
N GLY A 101 6.16 -13.05 0.05
CA GLY A 101 6.48 -13.07 1.47
C GLY A 101 7.91 -13.47 1.82
N LEU A 102 8.54 -14.36 1.03
CA LEU A 102 9.93 -14.77 1.23
C LEU A 102 10.95 -13.67 0.87
N TYR A 103 10.55 -12.72 0.04
CA TYR A 103 11.32 -11.56 -0.40
C TYR A 103 10.99 -10.30 0.41
N LEU A 104 9.96 -10.35 1.26
CA LEU A 104 9.58 -9.22 2.12
C LEU A 104 10.53 -9.14 3.31
N GLU A 105 11.04 -7.93 3.54
CA GLU A 105 11.68 -7.58 4.80
C GLU A 105 10.64 -7.36 5.89
N MET A 106 11.09 -7.26 7.15
CA MET A 106 10.21 -6.99 8.28
C MET A 106 9.37 -5.72 8.08
N LEU A 107 9.94 -4.68 7.48
CA LEU A 107 9.22 -3.45 7.13
C LEU A 107 8.20 -3.66 6.01
N GLY A 108 8.46 -4.55 5.05
CA GLY A 108 7.49 -4.92 4.02
C GLY A 108 6.28 -5.65 4.60
N LEU A 109 6.51 -6.56 5.56
CA LEU A 109 5.44 -7.19 6.32
C LEU A 109 4.63 -6.17 7.14
N ALA A 110 5.32 -5.23 7.80
CA ALA A 110 4.66 -4.15 8.53
C ALA A 110 3.80 -3.25 7.61
N MET A 111 4.28 -2.94 6.41
CA MET A 111 3.51 -2.21 5.39
C MET A 111 2.21 -2.95 5.04
N VAL A 112 2.26 -4.26 4.80
CA VAL A 112 1.03 -5.03 4.53
C VAL A 112 0.11 -5.05 5.76
N GLY A 113 0.67 -5.15 6.97
CA GLY A 113 -0.11 -4.99 8.20
C GLY A 113 -0.83 -3.65 8.28
N LEU A 114 -0.18 -2.56 7.87
CA LEU A 114 -0.79 -1.23 7.79
C LEU A 114 -1.90 -1.17 6.73
N VAL A 115 -1.74 -1.83 5.58
CA VAL A 115 -2.81 -1.94 4.56
C VAL A 115 -4.05 -2.60 5.16
N VAL A 116 -3.88 -3.73 5.85
CA VAL A 116 -4.99 -4.45 6.51
C VAL A 116 -5.63 -3.58 7.59
N LEU A 117 -4.83 -2.91 8.42
CA LEU A 117 -5.31 -2.01 9.47
C LEU A 117 -6.08 -0.81 8.90
N GLY A 118 -5.58 -0.21 7.83
CA GLY A 118 -6.22 0.92 7.15
C GLY A 118 -7.59 0.54 6.61
N ALA A 119 -7.70 -0.62 5.97
CA ALA A 119 -8.97 -1.14 5.49
C ALA A 119 -9.93 -1.50 6.63
N PHE A 120 -9.42 -2.14 7.69
CA PHE A 120 -10.22 -2.46 8.88
C PHE A 120 -10.84 -1.20 9.51
N ILE A 121 -10.06 -0.13 9.66
CA ILE A 121 -10.55 1.15 10.19
C ILE A 121 -11.59 1.76 9.25
N LYS A 122 -11.40 1.69 7.93
CA LYS A 122 -12.41 2.13 6.98
C LYS A 122 -13.73 1.39 7.16
N TYR A 123 -13.70 0.06 7.19
CA TYR A 123 -14.91 -0.75 7.29
C TYR A 123 -15.61 -0.63 8.64
N LYS A 124 -14.85 -0.66 9.73
CA LYS A 124 -15.41 -0.57 11.08
C LYS A 124 -16.11 0.76 11.33
N PHE A 125 -15.55 1.85 10.81
CA PHE A 125 -16.06 3.20 11.08
C PHE A 125 -16.84 3.82 9.92
N LYS A 126 -17.07 3.07 8.84
CA LYS A 126 -17.78 3.49 7.62
C LYS A 126 -17.32 4.86 7.14
N LEU A 127 -15.99 5.02 7.06
CA LEU A 127 -15.34 6.27 6.72
C LEU A 127 -15.12 6.43 5.23
#